data_AF-A0A7J8YUL2-F1
#
_entry.id   AF-A0A7J8YUL2-F1
#
_cell.length_a   1.000
_cell.length_b   1.000
_cell.length_c   1.000
_cell.angle_alpha   90.00
_cell.angle_beta   90.00
_cell.angle_gamma   90.00
#
_symmetry.space_group_name_H-M   'P 1'
#
loop_
_entity.id
_entity.type
_entity.pdbx_description
1 polymer ?
#
loop_
_entity_poly.entity_id
_entity_poly.type
_entity_poly.pdbx_seq_one_letter_code
_entity_poly.pdbx_strand_id
1 'polypeptide(L)'
;MEDQKKTIIYLGDGLGDFCPTLKLGDGDYVMPRKGFPVWDLICNNRKLVNAEICEWSDGEEFENVLFHLISRIISIDRNNTSPKMGQLYSVDCKLETMPLPVATGHEDFPQALPVLH
;
A
#
# COMPACT_ATOMS: atom_id res chain seq x y z
N MET A 1 5.14 -4.16 29.96
CA MET A 1 5.66 -4.46 28.61
C MET A 1 4.95 -3.49 27.71
N GLU A 2 5.67 -2.50 27.21
CA GLU A 2 5.10 -1.54 26.27
C GLU A 2 5.05 -2.23 24.92
N ASP A 3 3.86 -2.32 24.33
CA ASP A 3 3.69 -2.91 23.00
C ASP A 3 4.51 -2.08 22.01
N GLN A 4 5.49 -2.72 21.35
CA GLN A 4 6.27 -2.04 20.32
C GLN A 4 5.31 -1.53 19.23
N LYS A 5 5.26 -0.21 19.05
CA LYS A 5 4.46 0.42 18.00
C LYS A 5 4.94 -0.11 16.65
N LYS A 6 4.05 -0.78 15.92
CA LYS A 6 4.31 -1.22 14.54
C LYS A 6 4.15 -0.02 13.60
N THR A 7 5.07 0.13 12.68
CA THR A 7 4.94 1.04 11.53
C THR A 7 3.99 0.45 10.50
N ILE A 8 3.01 1.24 10.06
CA ILE A 8 2.06 0.86 9.02
C ILE A 8 2.43 1.55 7.70
N ILE A 9 2.37 0.80 6.59
CA ILE A 9 2.44 1.34 5.23
C ILE A 9 1.10 1.02 4.56
N TYR A 10 0.33 2.04 4.20
CA TYR A 10 -0.95 1.90 3.50
C TYR A 10 -0.80 2.25 2.02
N LEU A 11 -1.40 1.46 1.15
CA LEU A 11 -1.32 1.62 -0.30
C LEU A 11 -2.72 1.73 -0.88
N GLY A 12 -2.91 2.58 -1.88
CA GLY A 12 -4.19 2.71 -2.55
C GLY A 12 -4.17 3.68 -3.72
N ASP A 13 -5.22 3.62 -4.52
CA ASP A 13 -5.49 4.52 -5.64
C ASP A 13 -6.95 5.04 -5.65
N GLY A 14 -7.87 4.38 -4.95
CA GLY A 14 -9.30 4.66 -5.00
C GLY A 14 -9.78 5.72 -4.00
N LEU A 15 -11.00 6.24 -4.21
CA LEU A 15 -11.63 7.19 -3.28
C LEU A 15 -11.77 6.63 -1.85
N GLY A 16 -12.03 5.33 -1.73
CA GLY A 16 -12.19 4.64 -0.45
C GLY A 16 -10.91 4.60 0.40
N ASP A 17 -9.75 4.80 -0.22
CA ASP A 17 -8.43 4.73 0.42
C ASP A 17 -8.08 5.98 1.22
N PHE A 18 -8.83 7.07 1.03
CA PHE A 18 -8.61 8.30 1.78
C PHE A 18 -8.97 8.15 3.27
N CYS A 19 -10.06 7.45 3.59
CA CYS A 19 -10.52 7.30 4.97
C CYS A 19 -9.50 6.54 5.86
N PRO A 20 -8.94 5.40 5.43
CA PRO A 20 -7.84 4.74 6.15
C PRO A 20 -6.62 5.64 6.35
N THR A 21 -6.29 6.47 5.36
CA THR A 21 -5.14 7.41 5.42
C THR A 21 -5.24 8.39 6.59
N LEU A 22 -6.45 8.82 6.95
CA LEU A 22 -6.70 9.73 8.08
C LEU A 22 -6.46 9.08 9.45
N LYS A 23 -6.43 7.74 9.53
CA LYS A 23 -6.18 7.01 10.77
C LYS A 23 -4.69 6.75 11.02
N LEU A 24 -3.84 6.99 10.03
CA LEU A 24 -2.41 6.81 10.14
C LEU A 24 -1.80 7.96 10.95
N GLY A 25 -0.82 7.63 11.80
CA GLY A 25 -0.16 8.58 12.68
C GLY A 25 1.27 8.88 12.26
N ASP A 26 1.96 9.65 13.12
CA ASP A 26 3.39 9.92 12.94
C ASP A 26 4.20 8.62 12.92
N GLY A 27 5.08 8.49 11.92
CA GLY A 27 5.90 7.30 11.70
C GLY A 27 5.22 6.20 10.87
N ASP A 28 3.96 6.40 10.47
CA ASP A 28 3.29 5.59 9.44
C ASP A 28 3.43 6.24 8.06
N TYR A 29 3.14 5.47 7.02
CA TYR A 29 3.31 5.86 5.62
C TYR A 29 2.05 5.59 4.81
N VAL A 30 1.75 6.48 3.87
CA VAL A 30 0.74 6.26 2.83
C VAL A 30 1.40 6.38 1.45
N MET A 31 1.07 5.45 0.56
CA MET A 31 1.60 5.37 -0.80
C MET A 31 0.49 5.53 -1.85
N PRO A 32 0.03 6.76 -2.11
CA PRO A 32 -1.03 7.03 -3.07
C PRO A 32 -0.51 6.96 -4.51
N ARG A 33 -1.31 6.35 -5.40
CA ARG A 33 -1.00 6.37 -6.84
C ARG A 33 -1.33 7.73 -7.46
N LYS A 34 -0.33 8.36 -8.08
CA LYS A 34 -0.49 9.63 -8.83
C LYS A 34 -1.48 9.48 -9.97
N GLY A 35 -2.31 10.51 -10.14
CA GLY A 35 -3.33 10.56 -11.20
C GLY A 35 -4.60 9.76 -10.89
N PHE A 36 -4.73 9.24 -9.66
CA PHE A 36 -5.93 8.52 -9.19
C PHE A 36 -6.59 9.28 -8.04
N PRO A 37 -7.88 9.01 -7.74
CA PRO A 37 -8.65 9.86 -6.84
C PRO A 37 -8.09 10.02 -5.43
N VAL A 38 -7.41 9.00 -4.88
CA VAL A 38 -6.80 9.12 -3.53
C VAL A 38 -5.71 10.19 -3.49
N TRP A 39 -4.93 10.34 -4.56
CA TRP A 39 -3.83 11.31 -4.65
C TRP A 39 -4.38 12.73 -4.57
N ASP A 40 -5.41 13.02 -5.37
CA ASP A 40 -6.05 14.34 -5.39
C ASP A 40 -6.68 14.67 -4.03
N LEU A 41 -7.34 13.71 -3.39
CA LEU A 41 -7.91 13.89 -2.05
C LEU A 41 -6.84 14.22 -1.01
N ILE A 42 -5.72 13.50 -1.04
CA ILE A 42 -4.58 13.75 -0.15
C ILE A 42 -3.96 15.12 -0.40
N CYS A 43 -3.73 15.50 -1.67
CA CYS A 43 -3.15 16.81 -2.01
C CYS A 43 -4.05 17.96 -1.53
N ASN A 44 -5.37 17.85 -1.74
CA ASN A 44 -6.35 18.86 -1.34
C ASN A 44 -6.53 18.95 0.18
N ASN A 45 -6.27 17.86 0.91
CA ASN A 45 -6.51 17.76 2.35
C ASN A 45 -5.23 17.44 3.15
N ARG A 46 -4.07 17.88 2.67
CA ARG A 46 -2.75 17.49 3.19
C ARG A 46 -2.59 17.67 4.70
N LYS A 47 -3.23 18.68 5.27
CA LYS A 47 -3.19 18.99 6.72
C LYS A 47 -3.90 17.95 7.60
N LEU A 48 -4.76 17.10 7.02
CA LEU A 48 -5.49 16.05 7.73
C LEU A 48 -4.71 14.73 7.78
N VAL A 49 -3.63 14.61 7.01
CA VAL A 49 -2.82 13.40 6.90
C VAL A 49 -1.56 13.57 7.74
N ASN A 50 -1.47 12.82 8.85
CA ASN A 50 -0.30 12.83 9.73
C ASN A 50 0.82 11.90 9.24
N ALA A 51 0.47 10.87 8.45
CA ALA A 51 1.45 9.96 7.86
C ALA A 51 2.37 10.66 6.84
N GLU A 52 3.57 10.10 6.68
CA GLU A 52 4.45 10.47 5.57
C GLU A 52 3.86 9.93 4.26
N ILE A 53 3.95 10.74 3.19
CA ILE A 53 3.32 10.42 1.91
C ILE A 53 4.41 10.11 0.92
N CYS A 54 4.32 8.94 0.30
CA CYS A 54 5.29 8.42 -0.65
C CYS A 54 4.56 7.99 -1.93
N GLU A 55 4.33 8.94 -2.83
CA GLU A 55 3.58 8.72 -4.06
C GLU A 55 4.32 7.88 -5.11
N TRP A 56 3.56 7.30 -6.04
CA TRP A 56 4.08 6.51 -7.17
C TRP A 56 3.16 6.61 -8.39
N SER A 57 3.68 6.50 -9.60
CA SER A 57 2.89 6.56 -10.85
C SER A 57 2.69 5.19 -11.50
N ASP A 58 3.74 4.37 -11.50
CA ASP A 58 3.82 3.09 -12.19
C ASP A 58 4.50 2.02 -11.33
N GLY A 59 4.60 0.80 -11.86
CA GLY A 59 5.12 -0.35 -11.12
C GLY A 59 6.61 -0.24 -10.78
N GLU A 60 7.42 0.42 -11.62
CA GLU A 60 8.86 0.57 -11.38
C GLU A 60 9.10 1.63 -10.29
N GLU A 61 8.41 2.77 -10.38
CA GLU A 61 8.46 3.78 -9.31
C GLU A 61 7.94 3.19 -8.00
N PHE A 62 6.86 2.42 -8.05
CA PHE A 62 6.29 1.74 -6.88
C PHE A 62 7.30 0.81 -6.21
N GLU A 63 7.94 -0.09 -6.97
CA GLU A 63 8.96 -1.00 -6.45
C GLU A 63 10.10 -0.24 -5.78
N ASN A 64 10.63 0.77 -6.48
CA ASN A 64 11.72 1.59 -5.97
C ASN A 64 11.34 2.29 -4.67
N VAL A 65 10.19 2.98 -4.62
CA VAL A 65 9.76 3.71 -3.43
C VAL A 65 9.53 2.75 -2.25
N LEU A 66 8.86 1.61 -2.48
CA LEU A 66 8.59 0.63 -1.44
C LEU A 66 9.89 0.02 -0.88
N PHE A 67 10.82 -0.35 -1.76
CA PHE A 67 12.10 -0.93 -1.35
C PHE A 67 12.94 0.04 -0.52
N HIS A 68 13.02 1.30 -0.95
CA HIS A 68 13.72 2.35 -0.19
C HIS A 68 13.05 2.59 1.17
N LEU A 69 11.71 2.58 1.22
CA LEU A 69 10.95 2.79 2.44
C LEU A 69 11.18 1.66 3.46
N ILE A 70 11.08 0.40 3.04
CA ILE A 70 11.34 -0.76 3.90
C ILE A 70 12.78 -0.76 4.40
N SER A 71 13.74 -0.49 3.52
CA SER A 71 15.17 -0.41 3.86
C SER A 71 15.43 0.67 4.91
N ARG A 72 14.79 1.84 4.76
CA ARG A 72 14.87 2.94 5.74
C ARG A 72 14.29 2.53 7.09
N ILE A 73 13.10 1.93 7.12
CA ILE A 73 12.44 1.50 8.36
C ILE A 73 13.34 0.51 9.13
N ILE A 74 13.89 -0.48 8.44
CA ILE A 74 14.80 -1.48 9.03
C ILE A 74 16.08 -0.83 9.57
N SER A 75 16.62 0.15 8.83
CA SER A 75 17.82 0.86 9.27
C SER A 75 17.57 1.70 10.53
N ILE A 76 16.40 2.33 10.65
CA ILE A 76 16.02 3.11 11.83
C ILE A 76 15.82 2.18 13.03
N ASP A 77 15.15 1.04 12.85
CA ASP A 77 14.94 0.07 13.93
C ASP A 77 16.27 -0.51 14.47
N ARG A 78 17.22 -0.84 13.58
CA ARG A 78 18.55 -1.34 13.94
C ARG A 78 19.39 -0.36 14.76
N ASN A 79 19.22 0.95 14.53
CA ASN A 79 19.92 1.97 15.32
C ASN A 79 19.37 2.09 16.76
N ASN A 80 18.15 1.59 17.01
CA ASN A 80 17.48 1.64 18.31
C ASN A 80 17.56 0.31 19.09
N THR A 81 17.78 -0.83 18.40
CA THR A 81 17.86 -2.16 19.03
C THR A 81 18.85 -3.10 18.33
N SER A 82 19.65 -3.83 19.12
CA SER A 82 20.66 -4.83 18.71
C SER A 82 20.13 -5.84 17.66
N PRO A 83 20.96 -6.39 16.74
CA PRO A 83 20.54 -6.82 15.42
C PRO A 83 19.80 -8.16 15.46
N LYS A 84 18.51 -8.17 15.13
CA LYS A 84 17.83 -9.37 14.64
C LYS A 84 17.45 -9.19 13.18
N MET A 85 18.34 -9.68 12.34
CA MET A 85 18.22 -9.71 10.90
C MET A 85 17.19 -10.77 10.50
N GLY A 86 15.92 -10.36 10.43
CA GLY A 86 14.90 -11.09 9.67
C GLY A 86 15.13 -10.82 8.19
N GLN A 87 15.70 -11.80 7.52
CA GLN A 87 15.99 -11.84 6.08
C GLN A 87 14.82 -11.26 5.27
N LEU A 88 15.04 -10.13 4.59
CA LEU A 88 14.13 -9.66 3.55
C LEU A 88 14.14 -10.73 2.46
N TYR A 89 13.13 -11.59 2.45
CA TYR A 89 13.00 -12.61 1.42
C TYR A 89 12.71 -11.90 0.09
N SER A 90 13.55 -12.16 -0.90
CA SER A 90 13.24 -11.90 -2.30
C SER A 90 11.96 -12.67 -2.61
N VAL A 91 10.82 -11.98 -2.66
CA VAL A 91 9.56 -12.59 -3.05
C VAL A 91 9.56 -12.58 -4.56
N ASP A 92 9.83 -13.73 -5.18
CA ASP A 92 9.51 -13.90 -6.60
C ASP A 92 7.99 -13.79 -6.74
N CYS A 93 7.52 -12.59 -7.09
CA CYS A 93 6.14 -12.31 -7.42
C CYS A 93 5.77 -13.09 -8.67
N LYS A 94 5.40 -14.36 -8.49
CA LYS A 94 5.00 -15.24 -9.57
C LYS A 94 3.64 -14.76 -10.07
N LEU A 95 3.67 -13.91 -11.09
CA LEU A 95 2.52 -13.50 -11.89
C LEU A 95 2.02 -14.75 -12.63
N GLU A 96 1.22 -15.57 -11.95
CA GLU A 96 0.56 -16.69 -12.60
C GLU A 96 -0.49 -16.11 -13.55
N THR A 97 -0.13 -16.06 -14.83
CA THR A 97 -1.06 -15.75 -15.91
C THR A 97 -2.06 -16.89 -15.95
N MET A 98 -3.28 -16.65 -15.44
CA MET A 98 -4.37 -17.60 -15.57
C MET A 98 -4.58 -17.89 -17.06
N PRO A 99 -4.51 -19.16 -17.51
CA PRO A 99 -4.81 -19.47 -18.90
C PRO A 99 -6.25 -19.06 -19.19
N LEU A 100 -6.46 -18.26 -20.24
CA LEU A 100 -7.80 -17.96 -20.74
C LEU A 100 -8.49 -19.31 -21.05
N PRO A 101 -9.64 -19.61 -20.44
CA PRO A 101 -10.42 -20.75 -20.89
C PRO A 101 -10.85 -20.47 -22.32
N VAL A 102 -10.53 -21.40 -23.22
CA VAL A 102 -11.07 -21.45 -24.58
C VAL A 102 -12.58 -21.35 -24.44
N ALA A 103 -13.16 -20.31 -25.04
CA ALA A 103 -14.57 -19.99 -24.95
C ALA A 103 -15.43 -21.17 -25.44
N THR A 104 -16.00 -21.91 -24.50
CA THR A 104 -17.19 -22.73 -24.73
C THR A 104 -18.10 -22.60 -23.50
N GLY A 105 -19.02 -21.64 -23.55
CA GLY A 105 -20.09 -21.44 -22.56
C GLY A 105 -19.99 -20.11 -21.81
N HIS A 106 -21.04 -19.29 -21.93
CA HIS A 106 -21.25 -18.12 -21.09
C HIS A 106 -21.50 -18.58 -19.65
N GLU A 107 -20.47 -18.64 -18.83
CA GLU A 107 -20.63 -18.66 -17.38
C GLU A 107 -20.69 -17.19 -16.94
N ASP A 108 -21.90 -16.68 -16.78
CA ASP A 108 -22.15 -15.33 -16.27
C ASP A 108 -21.52 -15.19 -14.87
N PHE A 109 -20.63 -14.21 -14.73
CA PHE A 109 -20.12 -13.81 -13.42
C PHE A 109 -21.30 -13.50 -12.49
N PRO A 110 -21.22 -13.86 -11.19
CA PRO A 110 -22.29 -13.56 -10.25
C PRO A 110 -22.54 -12.04 -10.24
N GLN A 111 -23.79 -11.69 -10.48
CA GLN A 111 -24.24 -10.31 -10.53
C GLN A 111 -23.98 -9.66 -9.16
N ALA A 112 -23.29 -8.52 -9.15
CA ALA A 112 -22.98 -7.80 -7.92
C ALA A 112 -24.29 -7.44 -7.19
N LEU A 113 -24.32 -7.63 -5.87
CA LEU A 113 -25.49 -7.29 -5.07
C LEU A 113 -25.76 -5.78 -5.13
N PRO A 114 -27.03 -5.37 -5.26
CA PRO A 114 -27.38 -3.96 -5.30
C PRO A 114 -27.05 -3.29 -3.97
N VAL A 115 -26.38 -2.14 -4.04
CA VAL A 115 -26.14 -1.28 -2.88
C VAL A 115 -27.42 -0.49 -2.62
N LEU A 116 -28.02 -0.65 -1.44
CA LEU A 116 -29.16 0.16 -1.00
C LEU A 116 -28.69 1.60 -0.79
N HIS A 117 -29.28 2.54 -1.55
CA HIS A 117 -29.16 3.99 -1.38
C HIS A 117 -30.20 4.52 -0.39
#